data_AF-C8P911-F1
#
_entry.id   AF-C8P911-F1
#
_cell.length_a   1.000
_cell.length_b   1.000
_cell.length_c   1.000
_cell.angle_alpha   90.00
_cell.angle_beta   90.00
_cell.angle_gamma   90.00
#
_symmetry.space_group_name_H-M   'P 1'
#
loop_
_entity.id
_entity.type
_entity.pdbx_description
1 polymer ?
#
loop_
_entity_poly.entity_id
_entity_poly.type
_entity_poly.pdbx_seq_one_letter_code
_entity_poly.pdbx_strand_id
1 'polypeptide(L)' 'MAMPVEQTLEQSAATVEKKIKLRLIERSMSQVELSDLIKENPQSVNRAIKGWTNPKSVEIRKKIYRVLGM' A
#
# COMPACT_ATOMS: atom_id res chain seq x y z
N MET A 1 -19.85 -15.62 -9.24
CA MET A 1 -20.22 -14.56 -8.27
C MET A 1 -19.21 -14.61 -7.14
N ALA A 2 -18.47 -13.53 -6.88
CA ALA A 2 -17.62 -13.45 -5.69
C ALA A 2 -18.51 -13.40 -4.43
N MET A 3 -18.06 -14.01 -3.33
CA MET A 3 -18.80 -13.98 -2.07
C MET A 3 -18.83 -12.53 -1.52
N PRO A 4 -19.93 -12.07 -0.88
CA PRO A 4 -20.02 -10.69 -0.37
C PRO A 4 -18.87 -10.26 0.55
N VAL A 5 -18.32 -11.22 1.31
CA VAL A 5 -17.16 -10.99 2.18
C VAL A 5 -15.89 -10.69 1.38
N GLU A 6 -15.64 -11.42 0.29
CA GLU A 6 -14.49 -11.18 -0.60
C GLU A 6 -14.56 -9.80 -1.25
N GLN A 7 -15.75 -9.39 -1.69
CA GLN A 7 -15.96 -8.04 -2.26
C GLN A 7 -15.64 -6.94 -1.26
N THR A 8 -15.96 -7.13 0.03
CA THR A 8 -15.66 -6.15 1.08
C THR A 8 -14.16 -6.02 1.32
N LEU A 9 -13.42 -7.13 1.27
CA LEU A 9 -11.96 -7.14 1.38
C LEU A 9 -11.30 -6.46 0.19
N GLU A 10 -11.76 -6.75 -1.03
CA GLU A 10 -11.28 -6.11 -2.27
C GLU A 10 -11.51 -4.59 -2.26
N GLN A 11 -12.70 -4.13 -1.86
CA GLN A 11 -13.01 -2.71 -1.76
C GLN A 11 -12.14 -1.99 -0.73
N SER A 12 -11.88 -2.65 0.40
CA SER A 12 -11.01 -2.11 1.44
C SER A 12 -9.57 -1.99 0.95
N ALA A 13 -9.06 -3.03 0.26
CA ALA A 13 -7.74 -3.02 -0.37
C ALA A 13 -7.61 -1.91 -1.42
N ALA A 14 -8.59 -1.77 -2.31
CA ALA A 14 -8.62 -0.74 -3.34
C ALA A 14 -8.62 0.68 -2.73
N THR A 15 -9.33 0.87 -1.61
CA THR A 15 -9.35 2.14 -0.89
C THR A 15 -7.98 2.49 -0.32
N VAL A 16 -7.28 1.51 0.27
CA VAL A 16 -5.91 1.70 0.77
C VAL A 16 -4.95 2.02 -0.37
N GLU A 17 -5.01 1.28 -1.46
CA GLU A 17 -4.19 1.50 -2.65
C GLU A 17 -4.38 2.93 -3.18
N LYS A 18 -5.64 3.35 -3.36
CA LYS A 18 -5.98 4.69 -3.85
C LYS A 18 -5.42 5.79 -2.94
N LYS A 19 -5.61 5.68 -1.62
CA LYS A 19 -5.11 6.67 -0.65
C LYS A 19 -3.58 6.79 -0.71
N ILE A 20 -2.87 5.67 -0.74
CA ILE A 20 -1.40 5.67 -0.81
C ILE A 20 -0.93 6.31 -2.13
N LYS A 21 -1.51 5.94 -3.27
CA LYS A 21 -1.12 6.50 -4.57
C LYS A 21 -1.38 7.99 -4.68
N LEU A 22 -2.51 8.47 -4.16
CA LEU A 22 -2.80 9.91 -4.12
C LEU A 22 -1.76 10.66 -3.28
N ARG A 23 -1.40 10.14 -2.10
CA ARG A 23 -0.35 10.75 -1.27
C ARG A 23 1.03 10.75 -1.93
N LEU A 24 1.37 9.72 -2.70
CA LEU A 24 2.59 9.68 -3.48
C LEU A 24 2.62 10.79 -4.55
N ILE A 25 1.50 10.98 -5.27
CA ILE A 25 1.35 12.05 -6.26
C ILE A 25 1.46 13.43 -5.62
N GLU A 26 0.78 13.67 -4.49
CA GLU A 26 0.84 14.94 -3.74
C GLU A 26 2.26 15.30 -3.29
N ARG A 27 3.14 14.31 -3.14
CA ARG A 27 4.54 14.50 -2.73
C ARG A 27 5.53 14.39 -3.89
N SER A 28 5.05 14.29 -5.13
CA SER A 28 5.87 14.07 -6.33
C SER A 28 6.86 12.90 -6.16
N MET A 29 6.41 11.82 -5.52
CA MET A 29 7.24 10.66 -5.14
C MET A 29 6.79 9.41 -5.90
N SER A 30 7.72 8.71 -6.54
CA SER A 30 7.46 7.42 -7.15
C SER A 30 7.43 6.28 -6.13
N GLN A 31 6.81 5.15 -6.49
CA GLN A 31 6.80 3.97 -5.63
C GLN A 31 8.20 3.37 -5.45
N VAL A 32 9.10 3.56 -6.42
CA VAL A 32 10.50 3.10 -6.35
C VAL A 32 11.27 3.93 -5.31
N GLU A 33 11.16 5.27 -5.38
CA GLU A 33 11.77 6.15 -4.37
C GLU A 33 11.22 5.88 -2.97
N LEU A 34 9.90 5.63 -2.84
CA LEU A 34 9.31 5.19 -1.58
C LEU A 34 9.95 3.88 -1.09
N SER A 35 10.15 2.90 -1.98
CA SER A 35 10.73 1.61 -1.61
C SER A 35 12.18 1.72 -1.13
N ASP A 36 12.97 2.58 -1.79
CA ASP A 36 14.34 2.88 -1.37
C ASP A 36 14.36 3.59 -0.01
N LEU A 37 13.45 4.55 0.19
CA LEU A 37 13.36 5.33 1.43
C LEU A 37 13.03 4.46 2.65
N ILE A 38 12.14 3.47 2.50
CA ILE A 38 11.77 2.56 3.59
C ILE A 38 12.65 1.30 3.67
N LYS A 39 13.65 1.20 2.80
CA LYS A 39 14.58 0.07 2.67
C LYS A 39 13.86 -1.26 2.49
N GLU A 40 12.91 -1.29 1.56
CA GLU A 40 12.13 -2.49 1.24
C GLU A 40 12.18 -2.78 -0.26
N ASN A 41 12.04 -4.05 -0.61
CA ASN A 41 12.02 -4.46 -2.00
C ASN A 41 10.77 -3.90 -2.75
N PRO A 42 10.91 -3.35 -3.97
CA PRO A 42 9.81 -2.72 -4.72
C PRO A 42 8.58 -3.63 -4.94
N GLN A 43 8.78 -4.93 -5.17
CA GLN A 43 7.70 -5.90 -5.33
C GLN A 43 6.93 -6.10 -4.02
N SER A 44 7.62 -6.13 -2.88
CA SER A 44 7.00 -6.23 -1.56
C SER A 44 6.21 -4.97 -1.21
N VAL A 45 6.73 -3.80 -1.59
CA VAL A 45 6.01 -2.52 -1.49
C VAL A 45 4.76 -2.53 -2.36
N ASN A 46 4.84 -2.98 -3.61
CA ASN A 46 3.68 -3.07 -4.49
C ASN A 46 2.58 -3.98 -3.90
N ARG A 47 2.94 -5.15 -3.39
CA ARG A 47 2.01 -6.09 -2.72
C ARG A 47 1.35 -5.45 -1.51
N ALA A 48 2.13 -4.74 -0.69
CA ALA A 48 1.61 -4.04 0.48
C ALA A 48 0.60 -2.94 0.09
N ILE A 49 0.89 -2.18 -0.97
CA ILE A 49 0.00 -1.15 -1.52
C ILE A 49 -1.29 -1.77 -2.09
N LYS A 50 -1.19 -2.90 -2.79
CA LYS A 50 -2.34 -3.69 -3.29
C LYS A 50 -3.15 -4.41 -2.19
N GLY A 51 -2.90 -4.11 -0.92
CA GLY A 51 -3.71 -4.60 0.19
C GLY A 51 -3.43 -6.03 0.65
N TRP A 52 -2.28 -6.62 0.29
CA TRP A 52 -1.92 -7.95 0.79
C TRP A 52 -1.89 -7.99 2.32
N THR A 53 -2.43 -9.06 2.93
CA THR A 53 -2.68 -9.13 4.38
C THR A 53 -1.66 -9.92 5.17
N ASN A 54 -0.63 -10.48 4.51
CA ASN A 54 0.46 -11.16 5.21
C ASN A 54 1.22 -10.19 6.16
N PRO A 55 1.85 -10.70 7.24
CA PRO A 55 2.48 -9.85 8.26
C PRO A 55 3.46 -8.83 7.70
N LYS A 56 4.32 -9.24 6.75
CA LYS A 56 5.31 -8.36 6.12
C LYS A 56 4.65 -7.21 5.36
N SER A 57 3.58 -7.46 4.62
CA SER A 57 2.83 -6.40 3.92
C SER A 57 2.19 -5.40 4.89
N VAL A 58 1.71 -5.87 6.04
CA VAL A 58 1.18 -4.98 7.10
C VAL A 58 2.29 -4.10 7.68
N GLU A 59 3.48 -4.65 7.95
CA GLU A 59 4.64 -3.87 8.42
C GLU A 59 5.09 -2.81 7.41
N ILE A 60 5.16 -3.18 6.13
CA ILE A 60 5.51 -2.25 5.05
C ILE A 60 4.48 -1.11 4.99
N ARG A 61 3.17 -1.41 5.05
CA ARG A 61 2.14 -0.34 5.08
C ARG A 61 2.33 0.62 6.26
N LYS A 62 2.68 0.12 7.45
CA LYS A 62 2.99 0.98 8.60
C LYS A 62 4.16 1.93 8.32
N LYS A 63 5.22 1.47 7.62
CA LYS A 63 6.33 2.34 7.19
C LYS A 63 5.85 3.37 6.17
N ILE A 64 5.05 2.95 5.18
CA ILE A 64 4.47 3.84 4.16
C ILE A 64 3.64 4.94 4.80
N TYR A 65 2.77 4.61 5.76
CA TYR A 65 1.94 5.60 6.45
C TYR A 65 2.76 6.65 7.18
N ARG A 66 3.85 6.24 7.85
CA ARG A 66 4.78 7.18 8.51
C ARG A 66 5.45 8.12 7.51
N VAL A 67 5.92 7.61 6.37
CA VAL A 67 6.54 8.43 5.32
C VAL A 67 5.53 9.41 4.70
N LEU A 68 4.31 8.95 4.44
CA LEU A 68 3.30 9.72 3.73
C LEU A 68 2.46 10.62 4.65
N GLY A 69 2.58 10.50 5.97
CA GLY A 69 1.82 11.30 6.94
C GLY A 69 0.33 10.92 6.98
N MET A 70 0.04 9.62 6.98
CA MET A 70 -1.31 9.05 6.99
C MET A 70 -1.71 8.47 8.34
#